data_AF-A0A7W4C6Q2-F1
#
_entry.id   AF-A0A7W4C6Q2-F1
#
_cell.length_a   1.000
_cell.length_b   1.000
_cell.length_c   1.000
_cell.angle_alpha   90.00
_cell.angle_beta   90.00
_cell.angle_gamma   90.00
#
_symmetry.space_group_name_H-M   'P 1'
#
loop_
_entity.id
_entity.type
_entity.pdbx_description
1 polymer ?
#
loop_
_entity_poly.entity_id
_entity_poly.type
_entity_poly.pdbx_seq_one_letter_code
_entity_poly.pdbx_strand_id
1 'polypeptide(L)'
;MSQVTKVVEWVNQDGKPLWWRHAIRIALGYGEIKPEFIDVLYNLAKMEFGLLQKDEIYPSNTLPVAVTGFGVEEHPINLLSLGMVQNVSSLAPDQTIELNPSGLTVIYGDNGAGKSSYAKILKSACLTRGDVPNILSNVFNPSDAKPQATLSFSSAGAEPTHFVWEKDGKDSPELKSIRIFDSKSAIHYISKEDSVEYKPAELKLLDELVSACLEVKRRLLGELKQYETPHPVFGYNPTTNVGKLISSLNSLTTTESVEVHCITDDELATIEPLKREIHELTGKTPAQIRKELSNRLTYREPLLRQLITWSEQLGDESLALLGQLYVDRNTKVAAAEAIRQTTLNGLPVDGIGGDAWKHMWKHIEGFINSQGKAFPPNDGEHCPTCLQTIDSTTAERMKLFHCYIQDKSQVEAQKAIQAYNSHKLMIGSISFELSPHSGVLQEIQDRKPEIMTALGSLIGQLSSRQQAAIAEIPSLTQPALDLSVPKWLDAQLVVLKDKIEKVVDDGSLAKLLSDKYQKVLELEDKLKAKQ
;
A
#
# COMPACT_ATOMS: atom_id res chain seq x y z
N MET A 1 -53.92 8.58 -34.56
CA MET A 1 -52.51 8.12 -34.47
C MET A 1 -52.39 6.75 -35.11
N SER A 2 -51.49 6.56 -36.07
CA SER A 2 -51.24 5.23 -36.64
C SER A 2 -50.57 4.36 -35.56
N GLN A 3 -50.78 3.05 -35.59
CA GLN A 3 -50.17 2.18 -34.58
C GLN A 3 -48.63 2.15 -34.77
N VAL A 4 -48.12 2.44 -35.98
CA VAL A 4 -46.67 2.67 -36.26
C VAL A 4 -46.11 3.81 -35.41
N THR A 5 -46.89 4.87 -35.17
CA THR A 5 -46.48 5.98 -34.30
C THR A 5 -46.18 5.50 -32.88
N LYS A 6 -46.95 4.54 -32.36
CA LYS A 6 -46.71 3.99 -31.01
C LYS A 6 -45.41 3.19 -30.91
N VAL A 7 -45.02 2.47 -31.96
CA VAL A 7 -43.74 1.74 -31.99
C VAL A 7 -42.57 2.72 -31.98
N VAL A 8 -42.68 3.82 -32.73
CA VAL A 8 -41.66 4.87 -32.77
C VAL A 8 -41.58 5.65 -31.45
N GLU A 9 -42.72 6.00 -30.85
CA GLU A 9 -42.74 6.58 -29.51
C GLU A 9 -42.09 5.64 -28.49
N TRP A 10 -42.40 4.34 -28.54
CA TRP A 10 -41.84 3.33 -27.65
C TRP A 10 -40.31 3.19 -27.78
N VAL A 11 -39.75 3.15 -29.00
CA VAL A 11 -38.29 3.03 -29.19
C VAL A 11 -37.54 4.32 -28.80
N ASN A 12 -38.23 5.46 -28.81
CA ASN A 12 -37.65 6.74 -28.41
C ASN A 12 -37.67 6.98 -26.90
N GLN A 13 -38.41 6.19 -26.11
CA GLN A 13 -38.47 6.32 -24.65
C GLN A 13 -37.11 6.13 -23.97
N ASP A 14 -36.94 6.78 -22.83
CA ASP A 14 -35.76 6.63 -21.99
C ASP A 14 -35.65 5.20 -21.44
N GLY A 15 -34.41 4.71 -21.32
CA GLY A 15 -34.11 3.35 -20.85
C GLY A 15 -34.23 2.25 -21.91
N LYS A 16 -34.57 2.59 -23.16
CA LYS A 16 -34.47 1.66 -24.30
C LYS A 16 -33.07 1.72 -24.92
N PRO A 17 -32.54 0.59 -25.44
CA PRO A 17 -31.30 0.60 -26.19
C PRO A 17 -31.37 1.56 -27.38
N LEU A 18 -30.43 2.49 -27.45
CA LEU A 18 -30.39 3.55 -28.45
C LEU A 18 -30.19 2.99 -29.85
N TRP A 19 -29.46 1.89 -30.00
CA TRP A 19 -29.27 1.24 -31.30
C TRP A 19 -30.58 0.69 -31.90
N TRP A 20 -31.63 0.45 -31.10
CA TRP A 20 -32.95 0.07 -31.61
C TRP A 20 -33.57 1.14 -32.51
N ARG A 21 -33.26 2.42 -32.24
CA ARG A 21 -33.72 3.54 -33.07
C ARG A 21 -33.22 3.42 -34.51
N HIS A 22 -31.97 2.98 -34.68
CA HIS A 22 -31.42 2.74 -36.01
C HIS A 22 -32.10 1.54 -36.70
N ALA A 23 -32.33 0.45 -35.99
CA ALA A 23 -33.03 -0.73 -36.51
C ALA A 23 -34.43 -0.37 -37.03
N ILE A 24 -35.22 0.37 -36.24
CA ILE A 24 -36.55 0.83 -36.63
C ILE A 24 -36.48 1.82 -37.81
N ARG A 25 -35.48 2.72 -37.85
CA ARG A 25 -35.29 3.64 -38.97
C ARG A 25 -35.06 2.89 -40.29
N ILE A 26 -34.22 1.85 -40.27
CA ILE A 26 -33.95 1.00 -41.44
C ILE A 26 -35.22 0.25 -41.86
N ALA A 27 -35.93 -0.37 -40.89
CA ALA A 27 -37.15 -1.10 -41.17
C ALA A 27 -38.26 -0.21 -41.75
N LEU A 28 -38.39 1.03 -41.30
CA LEU A 28 -39.32 2.02 -41.87
C LEU A 28 -38.97 2.43 -43.30
N GLY A 29 -37.67 2.62 -43.60
CA GLY A 29 -37.21 3.07 -44.92
C GLY A 29 -37.19 1.99 -45.99
N TYR A 30 -36.70 0.79 -45.64
CA TYR A 30 -36.47 -0.31 -46.57
C TYR A 30 -37.54 -1.40 -46.51
N GLY A 31 -38.34 -1.44 -45.43
CA GLY A 31 -39.38 -2.44 -45.20
C GLY A 31 -38.89 -3.76 -44.58
N GLU A 32 -37.58 -3.95 -44.50
CA GLU A 32 -36.87 -5.09 -43.89
C GLU A 32 -35.45 -4.67 -43.49
N ILE A 33 -34.83 -5.37 -42.53
CA ILE A 33 -33.43 -5.16 -42.15
C ILE A 33 -32.55 -6.18 -42.87
N LYS A 34 -31.85 -5.72 -43.91
CA LYS A 34 -30.93 -6.57 -44.69
C LYS A 34 -29.68 -6.97 -43.89
N PRO A 35 -29.01 -8.08 -44.25
CA PRO A 35 -27.80 -8.55 -43.56
C PRO A 35 -26.67 -7.51 -43.45
N GLU A 36 -26.49 -6.66 -44.47
CA GLU A 36 -25.51 -5.57 -44.48
C GLU A 36 -25.73 -4.54 -43.36
N PHE A 37 -26.97 -4.33 -42.93
CA PHE A 37 -27.31 -3.43 -41.84
C PHE A 37 -27.14 -4.08 -40.46
N ILE A 38 -27.19 -5.41 -40.37
CA ILE A 38 -26.99 -6.14 -39.12
C ILE A 38 -25.58 -5.90 -38.57
N ASP A 39 -24.56 -5.78 -39.43
CA ASP A 39 -23.19 -5.49 -39.01
C ASP A 39 -23.08 -4.13 -38.32
N VAL A 40 -23.81 -3.12 -38.83
CA VAL A 40 -23.89 -1.79 -38.21
C VAL A 40 -24.60 -1.86 -36.86
N LEU A 41 -25.76 -2.53 -36.79
CA LEU A 41 -26.51 -2.70 -35.54
C LEU A 41 -25.71 -3.44 -34.47
N TYR A 42 -24.93 -4.44 -34.88
CA TYR A 42 -24.02 -5.20 -34.02
C TYR A 42 -22.96 -4.30 -33.38
N ASN A 43 -22.29 -3.47 -34.19
CA ASN A 43 -21.27 -2.55 -33.70
C ASN A 43 -21.87 -1.44 -32.82
N LEU A 44 -23.03 -0.88 -33.20
CA LEU A 44 -23.73 0.11 -32.38
C LEU A 44 -24.09 -0.45 -31.00
N ALA A 45 -24.55 -1.70 -30.92
CA ALA A 45 -24.81 -2.36 -29.64
C ALA A 45 -23.53 -2.49 -28.80
N LYS A 46 -22.42 -2.93 -29.38
CA LYS A 46 -21.12 -3.01 -28.68
C LYS A 46 -20.63 -1.64 -28.20
N MET A 47 -20.82 -0.58 -28.98
CA MET A 47 -20.47 0.79 -28.61
C MET A 47 -21.33 1.35 -27.48
N GLU A 48 -22.63 1.05 -27.48
CA GLU A 48 -23.55 1.50 -26.44
C GLU A 48 -23.19 0.91 -25.07
N PHE A 49 -22.81 -0.38 -25.04
CA PHE A 49 -22.42 -1.10 -23.82
C PHE A 49 -20.91 -1.08 -23.50
N GLY A 50 -20.12 -0.25 -24.21
CA GLY A 50 -18.70 -0.02 -23.90
C GLY A 50 -17.73 -1.14 -24.30
N LEU A 51 -18.17 -2.10 -25.12
CA LEU A 51 -17.30 -3.13 -25.71
C LEU A 51 -16.50 -2.60 -26.92
N LEU A 52 -16.95 -1.50 -27.53
CA LEU A 52 -16.25 -0.74 -28.57
C LEU A 52 -16.26 0.75 -28.24
N GLN A 53 -15.26 1.49 -28.72
CA GLN A 53 -15.30 2.96 -28.67
C GLN A 53 -16.36 3.49 -29.64
N LYS A 54 -17.07 4.54 -29.20
CA LYS A 54 -18.07 5.24 -30.03
C LYS A 54 -17.36 6.04 -31.12
N ASP A 55 -17.67 5.74 -32.38
CA ASP A 55 -17.12 6.41 -33.56
C ASP A 55 -18.06 7.51 -34.09
N GLU A 56 -17.72 8.12 -35.23
CA GLU A 56 -18.46 9.23 -35.83
C GLU A 56 -19.87 8.86 -36.30
N ILE A 57 -20.15 7.57 -36.54
CA ILE A 57 -21.47 7.10 -36.98
C ILE A 57 -22.43 6.89 -35.81
N TYR A 58 -21.93 6.77 -34.57
CA TYR A 58 -22.77 6.51 -33.40
C TYR A 58 -23.81 7.62 -33.13
N PRO A 59 -23.46 8.93 -33.11
CA PRO A 59 -24.43 9.99 -32.81
C PRO A 59 -25.55 10.09 -33.84
N SER A 60 -25.23 9.97 -35.13
CA SER A 60 -26.22 10.09 -36.22
C SER A 60 -27.20 8.90 -36.26
N ASN A 61 -26.73 7.70 -35.92
CA ASN A 61 -27.56 6.50 -35.96
C ASN A 61 -28.43 6.32 -34.71
N THR A 62 -28.11 6.95 -33.58
CA THR A 62 -28.85 6.85 -32.31
C THR A 62 -29.85 7.98 -32.05
N LEU A 63 -30.01 8.91 -33.01
CA LEU A 63 -31.02 9.97 -32.95
C LEU A 63 -32.45 9.42 -32.81
N PRO A 64 -33.39 10.17 -32.22
CA PRO A 64 -34.80 9.80 -32.19
C PRO A 64 -35.36 9.51 -33.59
N VAL A 65 -36.22 8.50 -33.70
CA VAL A 65 -36.89 8.15 -34.96
C VAL A 65 -38.11 9.06 -35.16
N ALA A 66 -38.30 9.59 -36.38
CA ALA A 66 -39.46 10.40 -36.74
C ALA A 66 -40.43 9.63 -37.66
N VAL A 67 -41.74 9.87 -37.51
CA VAL A 67 -42.80 9.26 -38.32
C VAL A 67 -43.31 10.28 -39.34
N THR A 68 -42.47 10.74 -40.25
CA THR A 68 -42.90 11.63 -41.33
C THR A 68 -43.48 10.81 -42.49
N GLY A 69 -44.75 11.04 -42.85
CA GLY A 69 -45.43 10.40 -44.00
C GLY A 69 -46.15 9.07 -43.75
N PHE A 70 -46.08 8.49 -42.56
CA PHE A 70 -46.72 7.20 -42.22
C PHE A 70 -47.89 7.32 -41.22
N GLY A 71 -48.46 8.53 -41.11
CA GLY A 71 -49.64 8.82 -40.30
C GLY A 71 -50.96 8.50 -41.03
N VAL A 72 -52.08 8.68 -40.32
CA VAL A 72 -53.41 8.70 -40.96
C VAL A 72 -53.59 10.06 -41.61
N GLU A 73 -53.87 10.08 -42.91
CA GLU A 73 -54.12 11.32 -43.66
C GLU A 73 -55.54 11.83 -43.33
N GLU A 74 -55.64 13.06 -42.80
CA GLU A 74 -56.94 13.65 -42.41
C GLU A 74 -57.67 14.32 -43.60
N HIS A 75 -56.92 14.81 -44.59
CA HIS A 75 -57.42 15.55 -45.75
C HIS A 75 -56.67 15.16 -47.04
N PRO A 76 -57.31 15.15 -48.23
CA PRO A 76 -56.63 14.91 -49.49
C PRO A 76 -55.68 16.07 -49.82
N ILE A 77 -54.44 15.72 -50.20
CA ILE A 77 -53.44 16.66 -50.70
C ILE A 77 -53.32 16.50 -52.22
N ASN A 78 -53.57 17.58 -52.95
CA ASN A 78 -53.49 17.62 -54.41
C ASN A 78 -52.25 18.43 -54.82
N LEU A 79 -51.31 17.79 -55.51
CA LEU A 79 -50.17 18.48 -56.13
C LEU A 79 -50.65 19.23 -57.37
N LEU A 80 -50.42 20.55 -57.40
CA LEU A 80 -50.90 21.45 -58.44
C LEU A 80 -49.81 21.82 -59.43
N SER A 81 -48.57 22.03 -58.97
CA SER A 81 -47.46 22.35 -59.86
C SER A 81 -46.09 21.99 -59.31
N LEU A 82 -45.14 21.82 -60.24
CA LEU A 82 -43.72 21.64 -59.97
C LEU A 82 -42.94 22.55 -60.94
N GLY A 83 -42.24 23.54 -60.43
CA GLY A 83 -41.54 24.53 -61.26
C GLY A 83 -40.47 25.30 -60.50
N MET A 84 -40.00 26.39 -61.10
CA MET A 84 -38.95 27.25 -60.53
C MET A 84 -37.71 26.44 -60.10
N VAL A 85 -37.28 25.54 -60.99
CA VAL A 85 -36.23 24.56 -60.68
C VAL A 85 -34.86 25.20 -60.80
N GLN A 86 -34.06 25.18 -59.73
CA GLN A 86 -32.71 25.71 -59.74
C GLN A 86 -31.70 24.59 -59.51
N ASN A 87 -30.64 24.58 -60.33
CA ASN A 87 -29.51 23.66 -60.21
C ASN A 87 -29.88 22.17 -60.10
N VAL A 88 -30.91 21.70 -60.82
CA VAL A 88 -31.26 20.27 -60.93
C VAL A 88 -31.03 19.79 -62.35
N SER A 89 -30.01 18.96 -62.58
CA SER A 89 -29.64 18.49 -63.94
C SER A 89 -29.58 19.65 -64.94
N SER A 90 -30.04 19.48 -66.18
CA SER A 90 -30.15 20.57 -67.17
C SER A 90 -31.58 21.13 -67.29
N LEU A 91 -32.37 21.14 -66.21
CA LEU A 91 -33.72 21.70 -66.23
C LEU A 91 -33.67 23.23 -66.34
N ALA A 92 -34.55 23.81 -67.17
CA ALA A 92 -34.66 25.26 -67.33
C ALA A 92 -35.36 25.88 -66.10
N PRO A 93 -34.85 26.99 -65.55
CA PRO A 93 -35.39 27.56 -64.31
C PRO A 93 -36.80 28.14 -64.45
N ASP A 94 -37.16 28.61 -65.64
CA ASP A 94 -38.42 29.32 -65.89
C ASP A 94 -39.54 28.38 -66.36
N GLN A 95 -39.37 27.06 -66.21
CA GLN A 95 -40.38 26.07 -66.58
C GLN A 95 -41.18 25.62 -65.36
N THR A 96 -42.50 25.48 -65.55
CA THR A 96 -43.42 24.94 -64.55
C THR A 96 -44.29 23.87 -65.20
N ILE A 97 -44.38 22.71 -64.56
CA ILE A 97 -45.31 21.64 -64.91
C ILE A 97 -46.56 21.84 -64.06
N GLU A 98 -47.69 22.10 -64.72
CA GLU A 98 -49.00 22.15 -64.08
C GLU A 98 -49.64 20.75 -64.08
N LEU A 99 -50.22 20.38 -62.94
CA LEU A 99 -50.92 19.12 -62.73
C LEU A 99 -52.40 19.42 -62.48
N ASN A 100 -53.27 18.59 -63.04
CA ASN A 100 -54.69 18.71 -62.72
C ASN A 100 -54.91 18.20 -61.29
N PRO A 101 -55.66 18.92 -60.45
CA PRO A 101 -55.92 18.50 -59.07
C PRO A 101 -56.67 17.18 -58.99
N SER A 102 -57.39 16.80 -60.05
CA SER A 102 -58.12 15.54 -60.16
C SER A 102 -57.93 14.88 -61.52
N GLY A 103 -57.94 13.55 -61.55
CA GLY A 103 -57.84 12.76 -62.77
C GLY A 103 -56.42 12.28 -63.07
N LEU A 104 -56.15 12.02 -64.35
CA LEU A 104 -54.85 11.53 -64.83
C LEU A 104 -54.14 12.63 -65.63
N THR A 105 -52.97 13.06 -65.16
CA THR A 105 -52.07 13.94 -65.92
C THR A 105 -50.96 13.12 -66.56
N VAL A 106 -50.87 13.15 -67.90
CA VAL A 106 -49.83 12.44 -68.66
C VAL A 106 -48.78 13.44 -69.13
N ILE A 107 -47.54 13.27 -68.65
CA ILE A 107 -46.38 14.08 -69.07
C ILE A 107 -45.52 13.24 -70.02
N TYR A 108 -45.41 13.68 -71.27
CA TYR A 108 -44.63 13.00 -72.31
C TYR A 108 -43.73 14.00 -73.05
N GLY A 109 -42.76 13.48 -73.80
CA GLY A 109 -41.78 14.28 -74.55
C GLY A 109 -40.59 13.43 -74.96
N ASP A 110 -39.65 14.00 -75.69
CA ASP A 110 -38.49 13.26 -76.19
C ASP A 110 -37.54 12.77 -75.09
N ASN A 111 -36.69 11.81 -75.43
CA ASN A 111 -35.59 11.40 -74.56
C ASN A 111 -34.67 12.59 -74.32
N GLY A 112 -34.31 12.84 -73.06
CA GLY A 112 -33.52 14.02 -72.67
C GLY A 112 -34.34 15.26 -72.32
N ALA A 113 -35.66 15.28 -72.52
CA ALA A 113 -36.52 16.43 -72.20
C ALA A 113 -36.73 16.71 -70.69
N GLY A 114 -35.98 16.06 -69.78
CA GLY A 114 -36.03 16.34 -68.34
C GLY A 114 -37.09 15.59 -67.51
N LYS A 115 -37.96 14.78 -68.13
CA LYS A 115 -39.03 14.01 -67.43
C LYS A 115 -38.52 13.25 -66.19
N SER A 116 -37.43 12.51 -66.33
CA SER A 116 -36.85 11.74 -65.22
C SER A 116 -36.26 12.62 -64.12
N SER A 117 -35.79 13.83 -64.45
CA SER A 117 -35.26 14.77 -63.45
C SER A 117 -36.39 15.35 -62.59
N TYR A 118 -37.52 15.72 -63.20
CA TYR A 118 -38.72 16.10 -62.45
C TYR A 118 -39.24 14.96 -61.55
N ALA A 119 -39.25 13.72 -62.04
CA ALA A 119 -39.64 12.56 -61.23
C ALA A 119 -38.68 12.33 -60.04
N LYS A 120 -37.39 12.60 -60.18
CA LYS A 120 -36.43 12.51 -59.05
C LYS A 120 -36.71 13.56 -57.98
N ILE A 121 -37.08 14.78 -58.35
CA ILE A 121 -37.49 15.83 -57.40
C ILE A 121 -38.70 15.34 -56.59
N LEU A 122 -39.74 14.84 -57.26
CA LEU A 122 -40.92 14.28 -56.60
C LEU A 122 -40.57 13.12 -55.67
N LYS A 123 -39.67 12.22 -56.08
CA LYS A 123 -39.22 11.11 -55.22
C LYS A 123 -38.51 11.56 -53.95
N SER A 124 -37.80 12.68 -54.00
CA SER A 124 -37.11 13.25 -52.85
C SER A 124 -38.06 14.05 -51.96
N ALA A 125 -38.92 14.88 -52.54
CA ALA A 125 -39.84 15.75 -51.82
C ALA A 125 -41.01 14.98 -51.18
N CYS A 126 -41.57 14.00 -51.90
CA CYS A 126 -42.72 13.21 -51.47
C CYS A 126 -42.29 11.88 -50.85
N LEU A 127 -43.25 11.01 -50.51
CA LEU A 127 -42.96 9.72 -49.90
C LEU A 127 -42.64 8.65 -50.95
N THR A 128 -41.40 8.16 -50.93
CA THR A 128 -40.90 7.05 -51.76
C THR A 128 -40.34 5.96 -50.85
N ARG A 129 -40.66 4.69 -51.13
CA ARG A 129 -40.05 3.54 -50.45
C ARG A 129 -38.78 3.08 -51.18
N GLY A 130 -37.77 2.67 -50.43
CA GLY A 130 -36.47 2.27 -50.98
C GLY A 130 -35.53 3.45 -51.24
N ASP A 131 -34.59 3.29 -52.18
CA ASP A 131 -33.54 4.28 -52.41
C ASP A 131 -34.07 5.59 -53.02
N VAL A 132 -33.87 6.69 -52.29
CA VAL A 132 -34.09 8.03 -52.82
C VAL A 132 -32.99 8.34 -53.85
N PRO A 133 -33.32 8.67 -55.11
CA PRO A 133 -32.32 8.88 -56.15
C PRO A 133 -31.45 10.10 -55.84
N ASN A 134 -30.13 9.98 -56.00
CA ASN A 134 -29.23 11.12 -55.90
C ASN A 134 -29.55 12.16 -57.00
N ILE A 135 -29.89 13.37 -56.58
CA ILE A 135 -30.17 14.50 -57.47
C ILE A 135 -28.85 15.23 -57.74
N LEU A 136 -28.47 15.26 -59.02
CA LEU A 136 -27.24 15.89 -59.51
C LEU A 136 -27.51 17.34 -59.92
N SER A 137 -26.52 18.20 -59.68
CA SER A 137 -26.51 19.60 -60.12
C SER A 137 -26.33 19.72 -61.64
N ASN A 138 -26.48 20.93 -62.17
CA ASN A 138 -26.27 21.19 -63.59
C ASN A 138 -24.77 21.09 -63.93
N VAL A 139 -24.39 20.04 -64.66
CA VAL A 139 -22.99 19.82 -65.07
C VAL A 139 -22.54 20.83 -66.13
N PHE A 140 -23.47 21.40 -66.91
CA PHE A 140 -23.16 22.39 -67.95
C PHE A 140 -23.09 23.82 -67.42
N ASN A 141 -23.64 24.08 -66.23
CA ASN A 141 -23.59 25.38 -65.57
C ASN A 141 -23.32 25.19 -64.07
N PRO A 142 -22.06 24.89 -63.69
CA PRO A 142 -21.71 24.54 -62.33
C PRO A 142 -21.98 25.70 -61.36
N SER A 143 -22.70 25.40 -60.29
CA SER A 143 -23.05 26.36 -59.23
C SER A 143 -22.98 25.66 -57.87
N ASP A 144 -22.51 26.38 -56.86
CA ASP A 144 -22.50 25.94 -55.45
C ASP A 144 -23.89 26.01 -54.79
N ALA A 145 -24.88 26.56 -55.47
CA ALA A 145 -26.26 26.60 -54.97
C ALA A 145 -26.83 25.19 -54.83
N LYS A 146 -27.62 24.92 -53.79
CA LYS A 146 -28.27 23.62 -53.64
C LYS A 146 -29.33 23.41 -54.73
N PRO A 147 -29.51 22.18 -55.25
CA PRO A 147 -30.65 21.87 -56.11
C PRO A 147 -31.96 22.18 -55.40
N GLN A 148 -32.84 22.96 -56.04
CA GLN A 148 -34.07 23.48 -55.46
C GLN A 148 -35.22 23.44 -56.48
N ALA A 149 -36.47 23.31 -56.01
CA ALA A 149 -37.68 23.43 -56.82
C ALA A 149 -38.86 23.91 -55.97
N THR A 150 -39.81 24.60 -56.59
CA THR A 150 -41.06 24.99 -55.94
C THR A 150 -42.17 24.01 -56.30
N LEU A 151 -42.74 23.37 -55.27
CA LEU A 151 -43.93 22.52 -55.38
C LEU A 151 -45.12 23.27 -54.82
N SER A 152 -46.20 23.35 -55.60
CA SER A 152 -47.46 23.95 -55.14
C SER A 152 -48.48 22.84 -54.91
N PHE A 153 -49.12 22.83 -53.75
CA PHE A 153 -50.15 21.85 -53.40
C PHE A 153 -51.33 22.51 -52.68
N SER A 154 -52.49 21.87 -52.70
CA SER A 154 -53.66 22.27 -51.92
C SER A 154 -54.12 21.14 -51.00
N SER A 155 -54.65 21.50 -49.84
CA SER A 155 -55.30 20.59 -48.90
C SER A 155 -56.79 20.85 -48.93
N ALA A 156 -57.60 19.82 -49.21
CA ALA A 156 -59.06 19.90 -49.24
C ALA A 156 -59.64 21.06 -50.07
N GLY A 157 -58.96 21.47 -51.15
CA GLY A 157 -59.40 22.57 -52.03
C GLY A 157 -59.18 23.99 -51.48
N ALA A 158 -58.37 24.14 -50.42
CA ALA A 158 -57.92 25.45 -49.93
C ALA A 158 -56.92 26.12 -50.90
N GLU A 159 -56.62 27.41 -50.64
CA GLU A 159 -55.66 28.19 -51.42
C GLU A 159 -54.31 27.46 -51.60
N PRO A 160 -53.71 27.49 -52.80
CA PRO A 160 -52.44 26.86 -53.08
C PRO A 160 -51.34 27.29 -52.11
N THR A 161 -50.68 26.32 -51.48
CA THR A 161 -49.48 26.53 -50.67
C THR A 161 -48.25 26.25 -51.52
N HIS A 162 -47.29 27.17 -51.51
CA HIS A 162 -46.00 27.01 -52.19
C HIS A 162 -44.93 26.53 -51.22
N PHE A 163 -44.31 25.40 -51.54
CA PHE A 163 -43.21 24.83 -50.77
C PHE A 163 -41.94 24.78 -51.60
N VAL A 164 -40.88 25.35 -51.05
CA VAL A 164 -39.55 25.34 -51.66
C VAL A 164 -38.80 24.10 -51.18
N TRP A 165 -38.72 23.10 -52.05
CA TRP A 165 -37.92 21.90 -51.81
C TRP A 165 -36.45 22.19 -52.09
N GLU A 166 -35.59 21.80 -51.16
CA GLU A 166 -34.13 21.86 -51.30
C GLU A 166 -33.54 20.47 -51.05
N LYS A 167 -32.49 20.11 -51.80
CA LYS A 167 -31.73 18.89 -51.53
C LYS A 167 -31.18 18.92 -50.09
N ASP A 168 -31.46 17.86 -49.33
CA ASP A 168 -31.11 17.71 -47.90
C ASP A 168 -31.72 18.81 -46.99
N GLY A 169 -32.80 19.46 -47.46
CA GLY A 169 -33.57 20.43 -46.71
C GLY A 169 -34.61 19.80 -45.77
N LYS A 170 -35.42 20.64 -45.12
CA LYS A 170 -36.52 20.19 -44.26
C LYS A 170 -37.65 19.58 -45.09
N ASP A 171 -38.18 18.43 -44.67
CA ASP A 171 -39.34 17.81 -45.32
C ASP A 171 -40.65 18.58 -45.03
N SER A 172 -41.59 18.56 -45.99
CA SER A 172 -43.00 18.97 -45.79
C SER A 172 -43.84 17.75 -45.40
N PRO A 173 -44.52 17.77 -44.23
CA PRO A 173 -45.46 16.71 -43.84
C PRO A 173 -46.56 16.45 -44.87
N GLU A 174 -47.03 17.49 -45.53
CA GLU A 174 -48.09 17.44 -46.54
C GLU A 174 -47.60 16.79 -47.83
N LEU A 175 -46.40 17.11 -48.31
CA LEU A 175 -45.84 16.42 -49.50
C LEU A 175 -45.54 14.94 -49.21
N LYS A 176 -45.23 14.58 -47.96
CA LYS A 176 -45.05 13.17 -47.55
C LYS A 176 -46.34 12.35 -47.50
N SER A 177 -47.53 12.95 -47.71
CA SER A 177 -48.76 12.16 -47.95
C SER A 177 -48.86 11.66 -49.40
N ILE A 178 -48.16 12.32 -50.33
CA ILE A 178 -48.17 11.93 -51.74
C ILE A 178 -47.22 10.73 -51.92
N ARG A 179 -47.77 9.62 -52.41
CA ARG A 179 -47.00 8.41 -52.70
C ARG A 179 -46.48 8.44 -54.13
N ILE A 180 -45.16 8.37 -54.29
CA ILE A 180 -44.53 8.26 -55.60
C ILE A 180 -44.21 6.79 -55.88
N PHE A 181 -44.65 6.31 -57.04
CA PHE A 181 -44.49 4.93 -57.47
C PHE A 181 -43.69 4.86 -58.78
N ASP A 182 -42.75 3.93 -58.85
CA ASP A 182 -41.96 3.59 -60.04
C ASP A 182 -41.57 2.11 -60.03
N SER A 183 -41.00 1.60 -61.11
CA SER A 183 -40.61 0.18 -61.21
C SER A 183 -39.61 -0.28 -60.15
N LYS A 184 -38.80 0.62 -59.59
CA LYS A 184 -37.84 0.30 -58.51
C LYS A 184 -38.50 0.24 -57.13
N SER A 185 -39.35 1.21 -56.80
CA SER A 185 -40.15 1.22 -55.57
C SER A 185 -41.25 0.17 -55.57
N ALA A 186 -41.74 -0.24 -56.75
CA ALA A 186 -42.73 -1.31 -56.93
C ALA A 186 -42.31 -2.61 -56.24
N ILE A 187 -41.03 -2.96 -56.30
CA ILE A 187 -40.50 -4.14 -55.59
C ILE A 187 -40.74 -4.01 -54.09
N HIS A 188 -40.51 -2.83 -53.49
CA HIS A 188 -40.75 -2.60 -52.06
C HIS A 188 -42.24 -2.47 -51.68
N TYR A 189 -43.13 -2.23 -52.65
CA TYR A 189 -44.59 -2.23 -52.43
C TYR A 189 -45.20 -3.63 -52.64
N ILE A 190 -44.59 -4.48 -53.48
CA ILE A 190 -45.16 -5.75 -53.97
C ILE A 190 -44.39 -6.97 -53.45
N SER A 191 -43.23 -6.83 -52.81
CA SER A 191 -42.45 -7.96 -52.29
C SER A 191 -43.09 -8.59 -51.04
N LYS A 192 -44.15 -9.38 -51.24
CA LYS A 192 -44.18 -10.83 -51.00
C LYS A 192 -45.61 -11.34 -51.23
N GLU A 193 -45.75 -12.18 -52.26
CA GLU A 193 -46.69 -13.30 -52.21
C GLU A 193 -46.15 -14.31 -51.18
N ASP A 194 -46.47 -14.09 -49.90
CA ASP A 194 -46.46 -15.14 -48.89
C ASP A 194 -47.81 -15.05 -48.20
N SER A 195 -48.59 -16.14 -48.28
CA SER A 195 -49.86 -16.43 -47.59
C SER A 195 -50.57 -15.26 -46.90
N VAL A 196 -51.78 -14.97 -47.37
CA VAL A 196 -52.79 -14.05 -46.82
C VAL A 196 -52.91 -14.12 -45.28
N GLU A 197 -52.01 -13.42 -44.59
CA GLU A 197 -52.19 -12.88 -43.25
C GLU A 197 -51.81 -11.41 -43.36
N TYR A 198 -52.83 -10.55 -43.39
CA TYR A 198 -52.65 -9.10 -43.33
C TYR A 198 -52.04 -8.75 -41.96
N LYS A 199 -50.72 -8.87 -41.83
CA LYS A 199 -49.99 -8.44 -40.63
C LYS A 199 -49.95 -6.91 -40.59
N PRO A 200 -50.44 -6.27 -39.52
CA PRO A 200 -50.29 -4.83 -39.33
C PRO A 200 -48.81 -4.42 -39.42
N ALA A 201 -48.53 -3.27 -40.02
CA ALA A 201 -47.18 -2.76 -40.27
C ALA A 201 -46.34 -2.65 -38.98
N GLU A 202 -47.00 -2.47 -37.85
CA GLU A 202 -46.40 -2.36 -36.52
C GLU A 202 -45.80 -3.68 -36.04
N LEU A 203 -46.54 -4.76 -36.24
CA LEU A 203 -46.05 -6.10 -35.89
C LEU A 203 -44.87 -6.45 -36.79
N LYS A 204 -44.88 -6.03 -38.05
CA LYS A 204 -43.72 -6.21 -38.94
C LYS A 204 -42.49 -5.46 -38.44
N LEU A 205 -42.63 -4.20 -38.02
CA LEU A 205 -41.51 -3.42 -37.46
C LEU A 205 -40.93 -4.06 -36.19
N LEU A 206 -41.79 -4.59 -35.33
CA LEU A 206 -41.38 -5.32 -34.13
C LEU A 206 -40.71 -6.66 -34.48
N ASP A 207 -41.23 -7.40 -35.46
CA ASP A 207 -40.65 -8.66 -35.95
C ASP A 207 -39.23 -8.42 -36.50
N GLU A 208 -39.02 -7.34 -37.27
CA GLU A 208 -37.70 -6.94 -37.77
C GLU A 208 -36.73 -6.60 -36.62
N LEU A 209 -37.19 -5.83 -35.62
CA LEU A 209 -36.38 -5.50 -34.45
C LEU A 209 -36.01 -6.76 -33.64
N VAL A 210 -36.96 -7.67 -33.43
CA VAL A 210 -36.72 -8.94 -32.73
C VAL A 210 -35.69 -9.78 -33.48
N SER A 211 -35.82 -9.88 -34.79
CA SER A 211 -34.86 -10.58 -35.65
C SER A 211 -33.45 -10.00 -35.50
N ALA A 212 -33.31 -8.67 -35.56
CA ALA A 212 -32.04 -7.99 -35.35
C ALA A 212 -31.47 -8.25 -33.95
N CYS A 213 -32.29 -8.19 -32.90
CA CYS A 213 -31.86 -8.50 -31.53
C CYS A 213 -31.37 -9.95 -31.38
N LEU A 214 -32.07 -10.92 -31.98
CA LEU A 214 -31.68 -12.33 -31.93
C LEU A 214 -30.35 -12.58 -32.64
N GLU A 215 -30.13 -11.92 -33.78
CA GLU A 215 -28.89 -12.06 -34.53
C GLU A 215 -27.70 -11.41 -33.81
N VAL A 216 -27.89 -10.20 -33.25
CA VAL A 216 -26.88 -9.55 -32.38
C VAL A 216 -26.55 -10.44 -31.18
N LYS A 217 -27.56 -11.01 -30.51
CA LYS A 217 -27.38 -11.96 -29.39
C LYS A 217 -26.58 -13.18 -29.82
N ARG A 218 -26.91 -13.80 -30.96
CA ARG A 218 -26.23 -14.98 -31.48
C ARG A 218 -24.74 -14.71 -31.71
N ARG A 219 -24.40 -13.55 -32.29
CA ARG A 219 -23.01 -13.15 -32.53
C ARG A 219 -22.24 -12.88 -31.24
N LEU A 220 -22.83 -12.16 -30.29
CA LEU A 220 -22.22 -11.89 -28.98
C LEU A 220 -21.96 -13.19 -28.19
N LEU A 221 -22.90 -14.13 -28.19
CA LEU A 221 -22.71 -15.45 -27.57
C LEU A 221 -21.63 -16.27 -28.28
N GLY A 222 -21.44 -16.08 -29.59
CA GLY A 222 -20.35 -16.68 -30.35
C GLY A 222 -18.98 -16.14 -29.95
N GLU A 223 -18.85 -14.82 -29.76
CA GLU A 223 -17.63 -14.20 -29.23
C GLU A 223 -17.34 -14.64 -27.79
N LEU A 224 -18.37 -14.70 -26.93
CA LEU A 224 -18.22 -15.06 -25.51
C LEU A 224 -17.56 -16.43 -25.30
N LYS A 225 -17.86 -17.41 -26.15
CA LYS A 225 -17.27 -18.76 -26.08
C LYS A 225 -15.74 -18.76 -26.14
N GLN A 226 -15.12 -17.77 -26.78
CA GLN A 226 -13.66 -17.66 -26.85
C GLN A 226 -13.03 -17.25 -25.51
N TYR A 227 -13.84 -16.75 -24.58
CA TYR A 227 -13.41 -16.22 -23.29
C TYR A 227 -13.92 -17.04 -22.09
N GLU A 228 -14.59 -18.18 -22.32
CA GLU A 228 -15.10 -19.05 -21.25
C GLU A 228 -14.00 -19.74 -20.45
N THR A 229 -12.83 -19.96 -21.08
CA THR A 229 -11.66 -20.51 -20.39
C THR A 229 -10.81 -19.37 -19.81
N PRO A 230 -10.62 -19.30 -18.48
CA PRO A 230 -9.72 -18.33 -17.88
C PRO A 230 -8.32 -18.44 -18.47
N HIS A 231 -7.67 -17.31 -18.71
CA HIS A 231 -6.28 -17.31 -19.14
C HIS A 231 -5.40 -17.81 -17.98
N PRO A 232 -4.68 -18.94 -18.13
CA PRO A 232 -3.91 -19.48 -17.02
C PRO A 232 -2.65 -18.63 -16.79
N VAL A 233 -2.52 -18.09 -15.58
CA VAL A 233 -1.28 -17.45 -15.12
C VAL A 233 -0.44 -18.53 -14.43
N PHE A 234 0.61 -18.99 -15.12
CA PHE A 234 1.49 -20.05 -14.62
C PHE A 234 2.62 -19.48 -13.74
N GLY A 235 3.25 -20.36 -12.95
CA GLY A 235 4.48 -20.03 -12.21
C GLY A 235 4.28 -19.68 -10.74
N TYR A 236 3.05 -19.68 -10.24
CA TYR A 236 2.71 -19.50 -8.83
C TYR A 236 2.31 -20.81 -8.17
N ASN A 237 2.68 -20.98 -6.90
CA ASN A 237 2.33 -22.17 -6.14
C ASN A 237 0.89 -22.05 -5.60
N PRO A 238 0.01 -23.05 -5.82
CA PRO A 238 -1.39 -22.97 -5.39
C PRO A 238 -1.59 -22.89 -3.88
N THR A 239 -0.58 -23.24 -3.07
CA THR A 239 -0.70 -23.18 -1.60
C THR A 239 -0.39 -21.80 -1.03
N THR A 240 0.31 -20.94 -1.78
CA THR A 240 0.69 -19.59 -1.34
C THR A 240 -0.50 -18.63 -1.41
N ASN A 241 -0.47 -17.55 -0.65
CA ASN A 241 -1.54 -16.54 -0.73
C ASN A 241 -1.55 -15.86 -2.10
N VAL A 242 -0.36 -15.68 -2.69
CA VAL A 242 -0.21 -15.16 -4.06
C VAL A 242 -0.85 -16.10 -5.08
N GLY A 243 -0.59 -17.41 -5.02
CA GLY A 243 -1.22 -18.37 -5.93
C GLY A 243 -2.74 -18.42 -5.79
N LYS A 244 -3.26 -18.32 -4.57
CA LYS A 244 -4.70 -18.19 -4.31
C LYS A 244 -5.27 -16.92 -4.92
N LEU A 245 -4.62 -15.77 -4.74
CA LEU A 245 -5.02 -14.49 -5.33
C LEU A 245 -5.09 -14.61 -6.86
N ILE A 246 -4.03 -15.13 -7.49
CA ILE A 246 -3.94 -15.33 -8.94
C ILE A 246 -5.09 -16.21 -9.46
N SER A 247 -5.43 -17.30 -8.76
CA SER A 247 -6.56 -18.15 -9.14
C SER A 247 -7.95 -17.50 -8.97
N SER A 248 -8.04 -16.40 -8.22
CA SER A 248 -9.28 -15.69 -7.89
C SER A 248 -9.49 -14.36 -8.63
N LEU A 249 -8.55 -13.98 -9.51
CA LEU A 249 -8.60 -12.72 -10.26
C LEU A 249 -9.90 -12.59 -11.05
N ASN A 250 -10.56 -11.46 -10.89
CA ASN A 250 -11.81 -11.14 -11.58
C ASN A 250 -11.94 -9.63 -11.81
N SER A 251 -13.03 -9.19 -12.42
CA SER A 251 -13.26 -7.78 -12.76
C SER A 251 -13.38 -6.84 -11.56
N LEU A 252 -13.50 -7.36 -10.34
CA LEU A 252 -13.55 -6.58 -9.09
C LEU A 252 -12.19 -6.49 -8.38
N THR A 253 -11.17 -7.21 -8.86
CA THR A 253 -9.82 -7.15 -8.28
C THR A 253 -9.20 -5.78 -8.57
N THR A 254 -8.76 -5.07 -7.53
CA THR A 254 -8.11 -3.76 -7.65
C THR A 254 -6.59 -3.88 -7.59
N THR A 255 -5.88 -2.88 -8.11
CA THR A 255 -4.41 -2.80 -8.06
C THR A 255 -3.89 -2.85 -6.64
N GLU A 256 -4.55 -2.16 -5.70
CA GLU A 256 -4.14 -2.14 -4.28
C GLU A 256 -4.26 -3.53 -3.65
N SER A 257 -5.27 -4.32 -4.03
CA SER A 257 -5.44 -5.69 -3.52
C SER A 257 -4.30 -6.63 -3.95
N VAL A 258 -3.67 -6.35 -5.09
CA VAL A 258 -2.52 -7.09 -5.61
C VAL A 258 -1.22 -6.62 -4.95
N GLU A 259 -1.03 -5.31 -4.77
CA GLU A 259 0.18 -4.73 -4.18
C GLU A 259 0.47 -5.21 -2.76
N VAL A 260 -0.56 -5.48 -1.95
CA VAL A 260 -0.40 -6.05 -0.60
C VAL A 260 0.28 -7.43 -0.62
N HIS A 261 0.22 -8.12 -1.75
CA HIS A 261 0.81 -9.45 -1.95
C HIS A 261 2.20 -9.38 -2.63
N CYS A 262 2.72 -8.18 -2.90
CA CYS A 262 4.08 -7.98 -3.38
C CYS A 262 5.09 -8.03 -2.22
N ILE A 263 6.33 -8.44 -2.53
CA ILE A 263 7.39 -8.55 -1.51
C ILE A 263 7.91 -7.19 -1.06
N THR A 264 8.17 -7.03 0.24
CA THR A 264 8.87 -5.85 0.79
C THR A 264 10.39 -6.04 0.79
N ASP A 265 11.16 -4.96 0.93
CA ASP A 265 12.63 -5.04 0.94
C ASP A 265 13.15 -5.79 2.19
N ASP A 266 12.47 -5.62 3.33
CA ASP A 266 12.73 -6.39 4.55
C ASP A 266 12.45 -7.88 4.35
N GLU A 267 11.33 -8.23 3.72
CA GLU A 267 11.00 -9.63 3.41
C GLU A 267 12.02 -10.25 2.43
N LEU A 268 12.46 -9.49 1.41
CA LEU A 268 13.45 -9.93 0.44
C LEU A 268 14.79 -10.29 1.11
N ALA A 269 15.23 -9.49 2.08
CA ALA A 269 16.44 -9.75 2.84
C ALA A 269 16.41 -11.05 3.67
N THR A 270 15.22 -11.62 3.91
CA THR A 270 15.05 -12.86 4.70
C THR A 270 15.12 -14.16 3.90
N ILE A 271 14.96 -14.12 2.57
CA ILE A 271 14.90 -15.33 1.72
C ILE A 271 16.18 -16.16 1.83
N GLU A 272 17.34 -15.55 1.56
CA GLU A 272 18.63 -16.24 1.58
C GLU A 272 19.02 -16.78 2.98
N PRO A 273 18.85 -16.01 4.08
CA PRO A 273 18.99 -16.54 5.43
C PRO A 273 18.11 -17.76 5.72
N LEU A 274 16.83 -17.74 5.30
CA LEU A 274 15.91 -18.87 5.50
C LEU A 274 16.33 -20.10 4.70
N LYS A 275 16.74 -19.93 3.44
CA LYS A 275 17.26 -21.03 2.60
C LYS A 275 18.49 -21.68 3.22
N ARG A 276 19.40 -20.87 3.75
CA ARG A 276 20.60 -21.36 4.45
C ARG A 276 20.23 -22.16 5.71
N GLU A 277 19.28 -21.66 6.51
CA GLU A 277 18.82 -22.37 7.71
C GLU A 277 18.16 -23.71 7.35
N ILE A 278 17.32 -23.76 6.30
CA ILE A 278 16.75 -25.00 5.79
C ILE A 278 17.87 -25.97 5.41
N HIS A 279 18.88 -25.52 4.67
CA HIS A 279 20.02 -26.36 4.28
C HIS A 279 20.81 -26.87 5.48
N GLU A 280 21.04 -26.03 6.50
CA GLU A 280 21.74 -26.42 7.73
C GLU A 280 20.98 -27.47 8.56
N LEU A 281 19.64 -27.47 8.51
CA LEU A 281 18.77 -28.41 9.20
C LEU A 281 18.54 -29.70 8.40
N THR A 282 18.57 -29.62 7.07
CA THR A 282 18.29 -30.75 6.18
C THR A 282 19.38 -31.81 6.29
N GLY A 283 18.97 -33.08 6.44
CA GLY A 283 19.90 -34.21 6.53
C GLY A 283 20.53 -34.43 7.91
N LYS A 284 20.18 -33.62 8.92
CA LYS A 284 20.59 -33.83 10.32
C LYS A 284 19.45 -34.43 11.14
N THR A 285 19.79 -35.24 12.14
CA THR A 285 18.81 -35.72 13.13
C THR A 285 18.55 -34.66 14.20
N PRO A 286 17.38 -34.68 14.87
CA PRO A 286 17.10 -33.79 16.00
C PRO A 286 18.17 -33.86 17.10
N ALA A 287 18.75 -35.05 17.35
CA ALA A 287 19.84 -35.22 18.31
C ALA A 287 21.14 -34.51 17.88
N GLN A 288 21.49 -34.56 16.58
CA GLN A 288 22.64 -33.85 16.03
C GLN A 288 22.46 -32.33 16.11
N ILE A 289 21.28 -31.83 15.71
CA ILE A 289 20.95 -30.40 15.75
C ILE A 289 20.99 -29.89 17.20
N ARG A 290 20.31 -30.58 18.14
CA ARG A 290 20.35 -30.19 19.55
C ARG A 290 21.76 -30.23 20.12
N LYS A 291 22.56 -31.25 19.82
CA LYS A 291 23.96 -31.31 20.27
C LYS A 291 24.78 -30.12 19.75
N GLU A 292 24.62 -29.75 18.49
CA GLU A 292 25.32 -28.59 17.91
C GLU A 292 24.87 -27.27 18.56
N LEU A 293 23.57 -27.06 18.72
CA LEU A 293 23.02 -25.86 19.36
C LEU A 293 23.40 -25.78 20.86
N SER A 294 23.33 -26.90 21.58
CA SER A 294 23.75 -26.99 22.99
C SER A 294 25.25 -26.72 23.14
N ASN A 295 26.08 -27.21 22.23
CA ASN A 295 27.51 -26.87 22.23
C ASN A 295 27.71 -25.35 22.07
N ARG A 296 27.00 -24.71 21.12
CA ARG A 296 27.06 -23.24 20.94
C ARG A 296 26.62 -22.49 22.22
N LEU A 297 25.59 -22.96 22.92
CA LEU A 297 25.21 -22.40 24.23
C LEU A 297 26.33 -22.53 25.26
N THR A 298 26.89 -23.74 25.42
CA THR A 298 27.95 -24.03 26.39
C THR A 298 29.18 -23.14 26.20
N TYR A 299 29.49 -22.74 24.96
CA TYR A 299 30.62 -21.84 24.70
C TYR A 299 30.26 -20.35 24.84
N ARG A 300 29.04 -19.92 24.50
CA ARG A 300 28.63 -18.50 24.53
C ARG A 300 28.19 -18.02 25.91
N GLU A 301 27.59 -18.89 26.72
CA GLU A 301 27.09 -18.53 28.05
C GLU A 301 28.20 -18.10 29.03
N PRO A 302 29.37 -18.77 29.10
CA PRO A 302 30.49 -18.30 29.92
C PRO A 302 31.01 -16.92 29.50
N LEU A 303 31.09 -16.64 28.20
CA LEU A 303 31.50 -15.32 27.70
C LEU A 303 30.51 -14.23 28.15
N LEU A 304 29.20 -14.46 27.99
CA LEU A 304 28.18 -13.51 28.46
C LEU A 304 28.29 -13.26 29.97
N ARG A 305 28.38 -14.33 30.77
CA ARG A 305 28.50 -14.21 32.24
C ARG A 305 29.73 -13.39 32.63
N GLN A 306 30.86 -13.61 31.96
CA GLN A 306 32.09 -12.88 32.23
C GLN A 306 31.96 -11.39 31.88
N LEU A 307 31.38 -11.05 30.72
CA LEU A 307 31.13 -9.66 30.33
C LEU A 307 30.15 -8.95 31.28
N ILE A 308 29.09 -9.63 31.73
CA ILE A 308 28.15 -9.11 32.73
C ILE A 308 28.88 -8.87 34.05
N THR A 309 29.65 -9.85 34.53
CA THR A 309 30.41 -9.74 35.78
C THR A 309 31.34 -8.53 35.76
N TRP A 310 32.09 -8.33 34.66
CA TRP A 310 32.95 -7.15 34.52
C TRP A 310 32.16 -5.85 34.47
N SER A 311 31.03 -5.84 33.77
CA SER A 311 30.16 -4.67 33.65
C SER A 311 29.53 -4.28 35.00
N GLU A 312 29.25 -5.24 35.87
CA GLU A 312 28.77 -5.00 37.24
C GLU A 312 29.90 -4.51 38.15
N GLN A 313 31.06 -5.19 38.12
CA GLN A 313 32.21 -4.84 38.96
C GLN A 313 32.82 -3.47 38.64
N LEU A 314 32.69 -3.01 37.39
CA LEU A 314 33.15 -1.69 36.91
C LEU A 314 31.98 -0.79 36.46
N GLY A 315 30.77 -1.15 36.86
CA GLY A 315 29.55 -0.39 36.59
C GLY A 315 29.48 0.88 37.43
N ASP A 316 28.48 1.71 37.13
CA ASP A 316 28.31 3.01 37.78
C ASP A 316 28.06 2.87 39.29
N GLU A 317 27.36 1.82 39.71
CA GLU A 317 27.12 1.53 41.13
C GLU A 317 28.42 1.18 41.89
N SER A 318 29.29 0.36 41.30
CA SER A 318 30.57 -0.02 41.90
C SER A 318 31.52 1.18 42.00
N LEU A 319 31.54 2.05 40.97
CA LEU A 319 32.31 3.30 40.99
C LEU A 319 31.73 4.31 42.01
N ALA A 320 30.40 4.41 42.13
CA ALA A 320 29.76 5.24 43.13
C ALA A 320 30.10 4.78 44.56
N LEU A 321 30.10 3.46 44.80
CA LEU A 321 30.51 2.87 46.07
C LEU A 321 31.98 3.18 46.38
N LEU A 322 32.89 3.01 45.40
CA LEU A 322 34.30 3.40 45.56
C LEU A 322 34.43 4.88 45.93
N GLY A 323 33.63 5.75 45.32
CA GLY A 323 33.59 7.17 45.63
C GLY A 323 33.14 7.48 47.04
N GLN A 324 32.07 6.84 47.51
CA GLN A 324 31.61 6.97 48.88
C GLN A 324 32.69 6.51 49.87
N LEU A 325 33.35 5.38 49.60
CA LEU A 325 34.45 4.88 50.43
C LEU A 325 35.67 5.82 50.42
N TYR A 326 35.98 6.44 49.27
CA TYR A 326 37.07 7.41 49.15
C TYR A 326 36.80 8.67 49.99
N VAL A 327 35.59 9.22 49.90
CA VAL A 327 35.17 10.38 50.69
C VAL A 327 35.15 10.02 52.18
N ASP A 328 34.52 8.91 52.56
CA ASP A 328 34.45 8.45 53.96
C ASP A 328 35.85 8.26 54.57
N ARG A 329 36.77 7.62 53.82
CA ARG A 329 38.18 7.49 54.19
C ARG A 329 38.80 8.86 54.46
N ASN A 330 38.71 9.79 53.50
CA ASN A 330 39.35 11.10 53.63
C ASN A 330 38.78 11.91 54.80
N THR A 331 37.46 11.91 54.97
CA THR A 331 36.80 12.61 56.07
C THR A 331 37.18 12.03 57.43
N LYS A 332 37.16 10.70 57.60
CA LYS A 332 37.51 10.05 58.86
C LYS A 332 38.99 10.15 59.19
N VAL A 333 39.87 10.05 58.18
CA VAL A 333 41.32 10.26 58.38
C VAL A 333 41.60 11.70 58.78
N ALA A 334 41.00 12.70 58.12
CA ALA A 334 41.17 14.10 58.49
C ALA A 334 40.65 14.40 59.91
N ALA A 335 39.49 13.83 60.29
CA ALA A 335 38.94 13.98 61.64
C ALA A 335 39.85 13.34 62.71
N ALA A 336 40.34 12.12 62.47
CA ALA A 336 41.25 11.43 63.38
C ALA A 336 42.59 12.19 63.53
N GLU A 337 43.11 12.76 62.44
CA GLU A 337 44.33 13.56 62.47
C GLU A 337 44.12 14.92 63.16
N ALA A 338 42.98 15.59 62.97
CA ALA A 338 42.65 16.82 63.69
C ALA A 338 42.61 16.60 65.20
N ILE A 339 41.93 15.55 65.66
CA ILE A 339 41.87 15.17 67.09
C ILE A 339 43.26 14.86 67.63
N ARG A 340 44.08 14.15 66.85
CA ARG A 340 45.48 13.84 67.19
C ARG A 340 46.30 15.13 67.34
N GLN A 341 46.20 16.05 66.38
CA GLN A 341 46.93 17.32 66.42
C GLN A 341 46.49 18.19 67.59
N THR A 342 45.20 18.34 67.86
CA THR A 342 44.72 19.13 69.00
C THR A 342 45.18 18.55 70.35
N THR A 343 45.25 17.22 70.46
CA THR A 343 45.55 16.57 71.76
C THR A 343 47.04 16.36 72.00
N LEU A 344 47.82 16.09 70.95
CA LEU A 344 49.20 15.60 71.08
C LEU A 344 50.27 16.57 70.57
N ASN A 345 49.89 17.68 69.94
CA ASN A 345 50.85 18.64 69.42
C ASN A 345 51.47 19.49 70.54
N GLY A 346 52.75 19.84 70.40
CA GLY A 346 53.48 20.66 71.38
C GLY A 346 53.80 19.97 72.71
N LEU A 347 53.70 18.64 72.78
CA LEU A 347 54.07 17.89 73.98
C LEU A 347 55.60 17.77 74.12
N PRO A 348 56.13 17.83 75.37
CA PRO A 348 57.58 17.81 75.62
C PRO A 348 58.23 16.43 75.49
N VAL A 349 57.44 15.38 75.30
CA VAL A 349 57.91 13.98 75.23
C VAL A 349 57.54 13.41 73.88
N ASP A 350 58.54 12.89 73.17
CA ASP A 350 58.34 12.20 71.90
C ASP A 350 57.64 10.85 72.11
N GLY A 351 56.82 10.44 71.15
CA GLY A 351 56.15 9.14 71.17
C GLY A 351 54.84 9.07 71.97
N ILE A 352 54.39 10.19 72.57
CA ILE A 352 53.05 10.28 73.16
C ILE A 352 52.00 10.06 72.05
N GLY A 353 51.02 9.21 72.31
CA GLY A 353 49.99 8.78 71.35
C GLY A 353 50.34 7.54 70.53
N GLY A 354 51.58 7.04 70.60
CA GLY A 354 51.96 5.75 70.03
C GLY A 354 51.40 4.56 70.82
N ASP A 355 51.52 3.35 70.26
CA ASP A 355 50.92 2.15 70.85
C ASP A 355 51.48 1.84 72.25
N ALA A 356 52.80 1.96 72.45
CA ALA A 356 53.43 1.76 73.74
C ALA A 356 52.86 2.70 74.83
N TRP A 357 52.66 3.98 74.48
CA TRP A 357 52.07 4.96 75.39
C TRP A 357 50.59 4.66 75.68
N LYS A 358 49.81 4.28 74.66
CA LYS A 358 48.41 3.88 74.83
C LYS A 358 48.27 2.64 75.73
N HIS A 359 49.16 1.66 75.59
CA HIS A 359 49.19 0.48 76.47
C HIS A 359 49.50 0.88 77.91
N MET A 360 50.55 1.68 78.12
CA MET A 360 50.88 2.22 79.45
C MET A 360 49.67 2.92 80.07
N TRP A 361 49.01 3.82 79.34
CA TRP A 361 47.84 4.56 79.82
C TRP A 361 46.69 3.63 80.22
N LYS A 362 46.37 2.62 79.40
CA LYS A 362 45.35 1.61 79.72
C LYS A 362 45.69 0.77 80.95
N HIS A 363 46.97 0.45 81.15
CA HIS A 363 47.40 -0.26 82.36
C HIS A 363 47.27 0.60 83.61
N ILE A 364 47.59 1.90 83.53
CA ILE A 364 47.39 2.86 84.62
C ILE A 364 45.90 3.00 84.93
N GLU A 365 45.06 3.16 83.91
CA GLU A 365 43.60 3.20 84.03
C GLU A 365 43.06 1.94 84.71
N GLY A 366 43.47 0.76 84.25
CA GLY A 366 43.06 -0.53 84.82
C GLY A 366 43.46 -0.67 86.30
N PHE A 367 44.66 -0.25 86.68
CA PHE A 367 45.12 -0.23 88.06
C PHE A 367 44.26 0.67 88.95
N ILE A 368 43.96 1.89 88.52
CA ILE A 368 43.11 2.83 89.30
C ILE A 368 41.68 2.30 89.41
N ASN A 369 41.10 1.83 88.30
CA ASN A 369 39.75 1.28 88.28
C ASN A 369 39.62 0.03 89.18
N SER A 370 40.66 -0.82 89.27
CA SER A 370 40.67 -2.00 90.16
C SER A 370 40.56 -1.66 91.66
N GLN A 371 40.84 -0.42 92.03
CA GLN A 371 40.71 0.09 93.39
C GLN A 371 39.37 0.81 93.63
N GLY A 372 38.47 0.81 92.63
CA GLY A 372 37.16 1.46 92.71
C GLY A 372 37.20 2.99 92.60
N LYS A 373 38.29 3.56 92.07
CA LYS A 373 38.45 5.02 91.88
C LYS A 373 38.22 5.43 90.43
N ALA A 374 37.82 6.68 90.20
CA ALA A 374 37.66 7.24 88.86
C ALA A 374 39.01 7.58 88.23
N PHE A 375 39.09 7.48 86.90
CA PHE A 375 40.27 7.81 86.11
C PHE A 375 39.88 8.71 84.93
N PRO A 376 40.69 9.72 84.55
CA PRO A 376 41.92 10.17 85.20
C PRO A 376 41.66 10.92 86.53
N PRO A 377 42.68 11.06 87.40
CA PRO A 377 42.52 11.77 88.67
C PRO A 377 42.28 13.28 88.48
N ASN A 378 41.58 13.90 89.43
CA ASN A 378 41.20 15.32 89.41
C ASN A 378 42.27 16.23 90.06
N ASP A 379 42.08 17.55 89.94
CA ASP A 379 42.89 18.57 90.62
C ASP A 379 42.93 18.33 92.14
N GLY A 380 44.12 18.37 92.73
CA GLY A 380 44.37 18.06 94.14
C GLY A 380 44.55 16.57 94.48
N GLU A 381 44.31 15.65 93.54
CA GLU A 381 44.62 14.23 93.72
C GLU A 381 46.10 13.90 93.39
N HIS A 382 46.54 12.68 93.69
CA HIS A 382 47.93 12.26 93.43
C HIS A 382 48.03 11.49 92.12
N CYS A 383 49.06 11.79 91.32
CA CYS A 383 49.36 11.07 90.10
C CYS A 383 49.74 9.61 90.39
N PRO A 384 49.11 8.61 89.73
CA PRO A 384 49.33 7.20 90.04
C PRO A 384 50.70 6.66 89.62
N THR A 385 51.48 7.40 88.83
CA THR A 385 52.80 6.98 88.36
C THR A 385 53.95 7.70 89.06
N CYS A 386 53.87 9.02 89.26
CA CYS A 386 54.94 9.81 89.90
C CYS A 386 54.64 10.22 91.35
N LEU A 387 53.44 9.94 91.86
CA LEU A 387 53.00 10.20 93.25
C LEU A 387 52.95 11.69 93.66
N GLN A 388 53.03 12.63 92.72
CA GLN A 388 52.90 14.07 92.97
C GLN A 388 51.43 14.53 92.95
N THR A 389 51.11 15.60 93.70
CA THR A 389 49.80 16.27 93.60
C THR A 389 49.63 16.89 92.22
N ILE A 390 48.46 16.69 91.62
CA ILE A 390 48.09 17.17 90.29
C ILE A 390 47.51 18.57 90.42
N ASP A 391 47.99 19.51 89.59
CA ASP A 391 47.42 20.84 89.44
C ASP A 391 46.32 20.87 88.36
N SER A 392 45.56 21.96 88.30
CA SER A 392 44.46 22.11 87.33
C SER A 392 44.89 21.88 85.88
N THR A 393 46.08 22.35 85.49
CA THR A 393 46.59 22.21 84.10
C THR A 393 46.91 20.76 83.75
N THR A 394 47.47 20.00 84.69
CA THR A 394 47.75 18.58 84.51
C THR A 394 46.47 17.75 84.50
N ALA A 395 45.50 18.06 85.36
CA ALA A 395 44.20 17.39 85.37
C ALA A 395 43.45 17.56 84.04
N GLU A 396 43.42 18.78 83.49
CA GLU A 396 42.84 19.04 82.15
C GLU A 396 43.56 18.25 81.05
N ARG A 397 44.90 18.22 81.07
CA ARG A 397 45.68 17.47 80.09
C ARG A 397 45.45 15.96 80.18
N MET A 398 45.39 15.40 81.39
CA MET A 398 45.09 13.98 81.59
C MET A 398 43.68 13.64 81.12
N LYS A 399 42.71 14.53 81.32
CA LYS A 399 41.36 14.41 80.78
C LYS A 399 41.35 14.40 79.25
N LEU A 400 42.10 15.30 78.60
CA LEU A 400 42.25 15.31 77.14
C LEU A 400 42.87 14.01 76.61
N PHE A 401 43.92 13.50 77.25
CA PHE A 401 44.52 12.21 76.88
C PHE A 401 43.57 11.03 77.05
N HIS A 402 42.79 11.01 78.13
CA HIS A 402 41.80 9.98 78.35
C HIS A 402 40.67 10.04 77.32
N CYS A 403 40.15 11.23 77.01
CA CYS A 403 39.18 11.42 75.93
C CYS A 403 39.74 10.97 74.57
N TYR A 404 40.99 11.30 74.25
CA TYR A 404 41.66 10.87 73.02
C TYR A 404 41.81 9.34 72.91
N ILE A 405 42.12 8.65 74.01
CA ILE A 405 42.26 7.19 74.02
C ILE A 405 40.90 6.49 73.90
N GLN A 406 39.84 7.07 74.46
CA GLN A 406 38.47 6.55 74.33
C GLN A 406 37.82 6.89 72.99
N ASP A 407 38.34 7.89 72.28
CA ASP A 407 37.83 8.33 71.00
C ASP A 407 37.95 7.23 69.93
N LYS A 408 36.84 6.98 69.23
CA LYS A 408 36.76 5.91 68.22
C LYS A 408 37.21 6.36 66.83
N SER A 409 37.55 7.62 66.62
CA SER A 409 37.84 8.17 65.28
C SER A 409 39.05 7.49 64.63
N GLN A 410 40.05 7.06 65.41
CA GLN A 410 41.19 6.29 64.85
C GLN A 410 40.79 4.90 64.37
N VAL A 411 39.92 4.21 65.12
CA VAL A 411 39.41 2.89 64.74
C VAL A 411 38.52 3.01 63.50
N GLU A 412 37.65 4.01 63.45
CA GLU A 412 36.78 4.26 62.30
C GLU A 412 37.57 4.71 61.06
N ALA A 413 38.63 5.50 61.21
CA ALA A 413 39.54 5.84 60.12
C ALA A 413 40.25 4.59 59.57
N GLN A 414 40.75 3.71 60.43
CA GLN A 414 41.39 2.48 60.00
C GLN A 414 40.43 1.54 59.26
N LYS A 415 39.18 1.40 59.74
CA LYS A 415 38.13 0.65 59.04
C LYS A 415 37.83 1.25 57.66
N ALA A 416 37.73 2.57 57.56
CA ALA A 416 37.48 3.24 56.28
C ALA A 416 38.64 3.06 55.29
N ILE A 417 39.90 3.10 55.77
CA ILE A 417 41.09 2.78 54.96
C ILE A 417 41.03 1.34 54.44
N GLN A 418 40.72 0.38 55.32
CA GLN A 418 40.61 -1.03 54.94
C GLN A 418 39.50 -1.24 53.91
N ALA A 419 38.30 -0.70 54.14
CA ALA A 419 37.17 -0.82 53.22
C ALA A 419 37.49 -0.24 51.83
N TYR A 420 38.07 0.97 51.77
CA TYR A 420 38.51 1.58 50.52
C TYR A 420 39.57 0.74 49.80
N ASN A 421 40.62 0.30 50.52
CA ASN A 421 41.71 -0.47 49.92
C ASN A 421 41.24 -1.84 49.44
N SER A 422 40.37 -2.53 50.18
CA SER A 422 39.79 -3.81 49.77
C SER A 422 38.97 -3.67 48.48
N HIS A 423 38.12 -2.63 48.37
CA HIS A 423 37.34 -2.38 47.15
C HIS A 423 38.24 -1.98 45.97
N LYS A 424 39.25 -1.14 46.21
CA LYS A 424 40.24 -0.75 45.20
C LYS A 424 41.06 -1.96 44.71
N LEU A 425 41.45 -2.88 45.60
CA LEU A 425 42.15 -4.12 45.23
C LEU A 425 41.27 -5.07 44.43
N MET A 426 39.99 -5.21 44.81
CA MET A 426 39.02 -5.99 44.03
C MET A 426 38.97 -5.49 42.58
N ILE A 427 38.78 -4.18 42.39
CA ILE A 427 38.76 -3.56 41.05
C ILE A 427 40.09 -3.76 40.33
N GLY A 428 41.22 -3.56 41.00
CA GLY A 428 42.56 -3.73 40.41
C GLY A 428 42.91 -5.17 40.04
N SER A 429 42.24 -6.17 40.62
CA SER A 429 42.47 -7.59 40.33
C SER A 429 41.72 -8.10 39.10
N ILE A 430 40.84 -7.29 38.50
CA ILE A 430 40.08 -7.67 37.31
C ILE A 430 41.04 -7.80 36.13
N SER A 431 41.11 -9.00 35.54
CA SER A 431 41.86 -9.28 34.31
C SER A 431 40.90 -9.45 33.14
N PHE A 432 41.13 -8.72 32.05
CA PHE A 432 40.32 -8.77 30.83
C PHE A 432 40.82 -9.86 29.86
N GLU A 433 40.94 -11.09 30.33
CA GLU A 433 41.36 -12.22 29.51
C GLU A 433 40.18 -12.88 28.80
N LEU A 434 40.21 -12.85 27.48
CA LEU A 434 39.20 -13.46 26.60
C LEU A 434 39.71 -14.73 25.89
N SER A 435 40.96 -15.13 26.10
CA SER A 435 41.56 -16.32 25.47
C SER A 435 40.77 -17.63 25.68
N PRO A 436 40.08 -17.87 26.82
CA PRO A 436 39.25 -19.08 26.99
C PRO A 436 38.07 -19.14 26.02
N HIS A 437 37.67 -17.99 25.44
CA HIS A 437 36.53 -17.86 24.52
C HIS A 437 36.94 -17.71 23.05
N SER A 438 38.22 -17.96 22.73
CA SER A 438 38.79 -17.79 21.38
C SER A 438 37.95 -18.39 20.25
N GLY A 439 37.38 -19.59 20.44
CA GLY A 439 36.52 -20.23 19.45
C GLY A 439 35.23 -19.46 19.16
N VAL A 440 34.59 -18.90 20.19
CA VAL A 440 33.38 -18.06 20.04
C VAL A 440 33.75 -16.72 19.41
N LEU A 441 34.86 -16.13 19.82
CA LEU A 441 35.33 -14.86 19.27
C LEU A 441 35.63 -14.96 17.77
N GLN A 442 36.25 -16.07 17.32
CA GLN A 442 36.47 -16.30 15.91
C GLN A 442 35.14 -16.46 15.14
N GLU A 443 34.17 -17.19 15.70
CA GLU A 443 32.85 -17.32 15.09
C GLU A 443 32.14 -15.96 14.93
N ILE A 444 32.21 -15.09 15.95
CA ILE A 444 31.64 -13.74 15.89
C ILE A 444 32.40 -12.89 14.88
N GLN A 445 33.74 -12.97 14.83
CA GLN A 445 34.55 -12.24 13.85
C GLN A 445 34.19 -12.58 12.40
N ASP A 446 34.00 -13.88 12.11
CA ASP A 446 33.72 -14.35 10.75
C ASP A 446 32.30 -14.00 10.28
N ARG A 447 31.33 -14.00 11.21
CA ARG A 447 29.90 -13.80 10.89
C ARG A 447 29.41 -12.36 11.08
N LYS A 448 29.96 -11.65 12.06
CA LYS A 448 29.46 -10.39 12.60
C LYS A 448 30.63 -9.49 13.09
N PRO A 449 31.50 -9.03 12.18
CA PRO A 449 32.68 -8.22 12.55
C PRO A 449 32.30 -6.93 13.30
N GLU A 450 31.11 -6.38 13.05
CA GLU A 450 30.60 -5.21 13.77
C GLU A 450 30.45 -5.44 15.28
N ILE A 451 30.09 -6.67 15.70
CA ILE A 451 29.96 -7.04 17.11
C ILE A 451 31.34 -7.20 17.75
N MET A 452 32.34 -7.69 17.01
CA MET A 452 33.72 -7.76 17.50
C MET A 452 34.32 -6.38 17.74
N THR A 453 34.04 -5.42 16.86
CA THR A 453 34.43 -4.01 17.08
C THR A 453 33.79 -3.44 18.34
N ALA A 454 32.48 -3.68 18.54
CA ALA A 454 31.77 -3.26 19.75
C ALA A 454 32.34 -3.92 21.02
N LEU A 455 32.74 -5.20 20.94
CA LEU A 455 33.37 -5.91 22.07
C LEU A 455 34.71 -5.27 22.43
N GLY A 456 35.55 -4.95 21.44
CA GLY A 456 36.80 -4.22 21.66
C GLY A 456 36.58 -2.86 22.33
N SER A 457 35.54 -2.13 21.92
CA SER A 457 35.13 -0.87 22.54
C SER A 457 34.74 -1.06 24.01
N LEU A 458 33.89 -2.04 24.32
CA LEU A 458 33.47 -2.34 25.69
C LEU A 458 34.67 -2.70 26.60
N ILE A 459 35.58 -3.56 26.13
CA ILE A 459 36.79 -3.91 26.89
C ILE A 459 37.69 -2.68 27.11
N GLY A 460 37.82 -1.81 26.09
CA GLY A 460 38.52 -0.54 26.22
C GLY A 460 37.90 0.38 27.28
N GLN A 461 36.57 0.50 27.32
CA GLN A 461 35.85 1.26 28.34
C GLN A 461 36.06 0.68 29.74
N LEU A 462 35.95 -0.64 29.91
CA LEU A 462 36.17 -1.32 31.18
C LEU A 462 37.61 -1.12 31.69
N SER A 463 38.60 -1.26 30.81
CA SER A 463 40.01 -1.01 31.13
C SER A 463 40.26 0.43 31.53
N SER A 464 39.69 1.40 30.81
CA SER A 464 39.79 2.82 31.16
C SER A 464 39.16 3.11 32.52
N ARG A 465 37.97 2.57 32.80
CA ARG A 465 37.30 2.68 34.11
C ARG A 465 38.14 2.06 35.23
N GLN A 466 38.73 0.89 35.01
CA GLN A 466 39.61 0.25 35.99
C GLN A 466 40.81 1.14 36.31
N GLN A 467 41.52 1.65 35.29
CA GLN A 467 42.68 2.53 35.47
C GLN A 467 42.31 3.81 36.23
N ALA A 468 41.17 4.42 35.88
CA ALA A 468 40.67 5.61 36.55
C ALA A 468 40.26 5.36 38.02
N ALA A 469 39.71 4.19 38.32
CA ALA A 469 39.33 3.78 39.67
C ALA A 469 40.54 3.48 40.56
N ILE A 470 41.60 2.88 40.01
CA ILE A 470 42.81 2.52 40.79
C ILE A 470 43.85 3.64 40.87
N ALA A 471 43.63 4.78 40.23
CA ALA A 471 44.50 5.95 40.33
C ALA A 471 44.69 6.42 41.78
N GLU A 472 45.72 7.23 42.02
CA GLU A 472 46.00 7.81 43.35
C GLU A 472 44.81 8.66 43.84
N ILE A 473 44.29 9.50 42.95
CA ILE A 473 43.01 10.20 43.10
C ILE A 473 42.04 9.56 42.09
N PRO A 474 41.02 8.81 42.54
CA PRO A 474 40.12 8.11 41.64
C PRO A 474 39.25 9.08 40.84
N SER A 475 39.19 8.89 39.53
CA SER A 475 38.29 9.62 38.64
C SER A 475 37.02 8.81 38.40
N LEU A 476 35.93 9.21 39.05
CA LEU A 476 34.70 8.43 39.13
C LEU A 476 33.67 8.82 38.07
N THR A 477 33.86 9.96 37.41
CA THR A 477 33.00 10.39 36.29
C THR A 477 33.48 9.72 35.02
N GLN A 478 32.77 8.69 34.58
CA GLN A 478 33.11 7.89 33.41
C GLN A 478 31.95 7.85 32.42
N PRO A 479 32.21 7.80 31.11
CA PRO A 479 31.17 7.58 30.10
C PRO A 479 30.44 6.27 30.38
N ALA A 480 29.13 6.22 30.10
CA ALA A 480 28.32 5.02 30.25
C ALA A 480 28.88 3.84 29.44
N LEU A 481 28.82 2.63 30.02
CA LEU A 481 29.25 1.40 29.34
C LEU A 481 28.32 1.09 28.16
N ASP A 482 28.91 0.74 27.01
CA ASP A 482 28.17 0.20 25.88
C ASP A 482 27.86 -1.29 26.10
N LEU A 483 26.67 -1.58 26.59
CA LEU A 483 26.19 -2.94 26.85
C LEU A 483 25.54 -3.60 25.61
N SER A 484 25.79 -3.11 24.40
CA SER A 484 25.28 -3.71 23.16
C SER A 484 25.70 -5.17 22.99
N VAL A 485 26.96 -5.51 23.30
CA VAL A 485 27.48 -6.88 23.13
C VAL A 485 26.87 -7.88 24.12
N PRO A 486 26.84 -7.62 25.44
CA PRO A 486 26.12 -8.49 26.38
C PRO A 486 24.64 -8.69 25.99
N LYS A 487 23.93 -7.61 25.60
CA LYS A 487 22.53 -7.70 25.15
C LYS A 487 22.37 -8.55 23.89
N TRP A 488 23.28 -8.40 22.93
CA TRP A 488 23.28 -9.21 21.72
C TRP A 488 23.54 -10.68 22.02
N LEU A 489 24.54 -10.99 22.86
CA LEU A 489 24.85 -12.36 23.28
C LEU A 489 23.65 -13.00 24.00
N ASP A 490 23.01 -12.27 24.92
CA ASP A 490 21.82 -12.74 25.63
C ASP A 490 20.67 -13.08 24.67
N ALA A 491 20.36 -12.17 23.72
CA ALA A 491 19.37 -12.42 22.69
C ALA A 491 19.70 -13.66 21.83
N GLN A 492 20.98 -13.87 21.51
CA GLN A 492 21.41 -15.09 20.80
C GLN A 492 21.20 -16.36 21.63
N LEU A 493 21.50 -16.32 22.93
CA LEU A 493 21.26 -17.48 23.82
C LEU A 493 19.76 -17.81 23.91
N VAL A 494 18.89 -16.79 23.99
CA VAL A 494 17.43 -16.98 23.98
C VAL A 494 16.98 -17.68 22.69
N VAL A 495 17.44 -17.20 21.53
CA VAL A 495 17.11 -17.81 20.23
C VAL A 495 17.63 -19.25 20.13
N LEU A 496 18.85 -19.52 20.61
CA LEU A 496 19.40 -20.87 20.59
C LEU A 496 18.63 -21.83 21.50
N LYS A 497 18.19 -21.38 22.68
CA LYS A 497 17.35 -22.16 23.60
C LYS A 497 15.99 -22.47 22.97
N ASP A 498 15.32 -21.48 22.38
CA ASP A 498 14.05 -21.66 21.67
C ASP A 498 14.18 -22.65 20.49
N LYS A 499 15.28 -22.58 19.73
CA LYS A 499 15.55 -23.55 18.65
C LYS A 499 15.74 -24.97 19.17
N ILE A 500 16.39 -25.16 20.32
CA ILE A 500 16.56 -26.48 20.93
C ILE A 500 15.20 -27.03 21.38
N GLU A 501 14.34 -26.20 21.97
CA GLU A 501 13.01 -26.59 22.41
C GLU A 501 12.07 -26.94 21.25
N LYS A 502 12.25 -26.30 20.08
CA LYS A 502 11.46 -26.58 18.87
C LYS A 502 11.87 -27.85 18.12
N VAL A 503 13.05 -28.41 18.39
CA VAL A 503 13.60 -29.60 17.71
C VAL A 503 13.67 -30.76 18.71
N VAL A 504 12.50 -31.25 19.12
CA VAL A 504 12.38 -32.32 20.14
C VAL A 504 12.60 -33.70 19.53
N ASP A 505 11.92 -33.96 18.42
CA ASP A 505 11.83 -35.23 17.71
C ASP A 505 11.76 -35.03 16.18
N ASP A 506 11.76 -36.14 15.43
CA ASP A 506 11.73 -36.10 13.96
C ASP A 506 10.46 -35.43 13.41
N GLY A 507 9.33 -35.55 14.11
CA GLY A 507 8.07 -34.91 13.72
C GLY A 507 8.12 -33.39 13.84
N SER A 508 8.65 -32.88 14.96
CA SER A 508 8.86 -31.46 15.18
C SER A 508 9.85 -30.84 14.18
N LEU A 509 10.92 -31.57 13.82
CA LEU A 509 11.88 -31.14 12.82
C LEU A 509 11.27 -31.12 11.41
N ALA A 510 10.50 -32.15 11.05
CA ALA A 510 9.79 -32.21 9.76
C ALA A 510 8.79 -31.06 9.63
N LYS A 511 8.04 -30.76 10.70
CA LYS A 511 7.13 -29.61 10.73
C LYS A 511 7.88 -28.28 10.58
N LEU A 512 8.96 -28.08 11.33
CA LEU A 512 9.79 -26.87 11.24
C LEU A 512 10.35 -26.66 9.82
N LEU A 513 10.85 -27.72 9.18
CA LEU A 513 11.32 -27.68 7.81
C LEU A 513 10.17 -27.34 6.85
N SER A 514 9.03 -28.01 6.99
CA SER A 514 7.83 -27.75 6.18
C SER A 514 7.37 -26.29 6.27
N ASP A 515 7.30 -25.74 7.48
CA ASP A 515 6.89 -24.34 7.71
C ASP A 515 7.89 -23.37 7.07
N LYS A 516 9.20 -23.64 7.18
CA LYS A 516 10.23 -22.82 6.53
C LYS A 516 10.18 -22.92 5.01
N TYR A 517 10.01 -24.12 4.44
CA TYR A 517 9.84 -24.30 2.99
C TYR A 517 8.60 -23.56 2.48
N GLN A 518 7.47 -23.67 3.18
CA GLN A 518 6.25 -22.95 2.81
C GLN A 518 6.46 -21.44 2.87
N LYS A 519 7.20 -20.93 3.86
CA LYS A 519 7.52 -19.51 3.95
C LYS A 519 8.43 -19.04 2.81
N VAL A 520 9.42 -19.84 2.40
CA VAL A 520 10.27 -19.52 1.23
C VAL A 520 9.43 -19.48 -0.04
N LEU A 521 8.57 -20.47 -0.27
CA LEU A 521 7.67 -20.49 -1.43
C LEU A 521 6.75 -19.26 -1.48
N GLU A 522 6.19 -18.88 -0.34
CA GLU A 522 5.39 -17.65 -0.22
C GLU A 522 6.18 -16.42 -0.64
N LEU A 523 7.41 -16.25 -0.11
CA LEU A 523 8.26 -15.10 -0.42
C LEU A 523 8.70 -15.08 -1.90
N GLU A 524 9.02 -16.24 -2.48
CA GLU A 524 9.39 -16.35 -3.90
C GLU A 524 8.22 -15.99 -4.82
N ASP A 525 7.00 -16.40 -4.49
CA ASP A 525 5.81 -16.01 -5.24
C ASP A 525 5.48 -14.52 -5.06
N LYS A 526 5.66 -13.95 -3.87
CA LYS A 526 5.55 -12.49 -3.66
C LYS A 526 6.58 -11.70 -4.46
N LEU A 527 7.79 -12.24 -4.63
CA LEU A 527 8.82 -11.63 -5.45
C LEU A 527 8.43 -11.64 -6.93
N LYS A 528 7.89 -12.75 -7.43
CA LYS A 528 7.34 -12.82 -8.80
C LYS A 528 6.19 -11.86 -9.01
N ALA A 529 5.31 -11.69 -8.01
CA ALA A 529 4.19 -10.75 -8.12
C ALA A 529 4.61 -9.28 -8.20
N LYS A 530 5.79 -8.93 -7.66
CA LYS A 530 6.37 -7.58 -7.74
C LYS A 530 7.03 -7.29 -9.10
N GLN A 531 7.51 -8.33 -9.78
CA GLN A 531 8.17 -8.24 -11.09
C GLN A 531 7.13 -8.16 -12.21
#